data_AF-A0A0L0FQA3-F1
#
_entry.id   AF-A0A0L0FQA3-F1
#
_cell.length_a   1.000
_cell.length_b   1.000
_cell.length_c   1.000
_cell.angle_alpha   90.00
_cell.angle_beta   90.00
_cell.angle_gamma   90.00
#
_symmetry.space_group_name_H-M   'P 1'
#
loop_
_entity.id
_entity.type
_entity.pdbx_description
1 polymer ?
#
loop_
_entity_poly.entity_id
_entity_poly.type
_entity_poly.pdbx_seq_one_letter_code
_entity_poly.pdbx_strand_id
1 'polypeptide(L)'
;MMLKYVTLAAVAAVGVLGNPTSLLNQAMPSQPKDGSWPPSFCNGIECPKYDVEKKGDGFEIRLYEPTLFATTEVKGMDMELATRTGKVLENT
;
A
#
# COMPACT_ATOMS: atom_id res chain seq x y z
N MET A 1 -30.15 -47.89 6.39
CA MET A 1 -30.55 -47.49 5.03
C MET A 1 -31.68 -46.46 5.12
N MET A 2 -31.43 -45.22 4.70
CA MET A 2 -32.39 -44.28 4.10
C MET A 2 -31.72 -42.89 4.05
N LEU A 3 -31.02 -42.62 2.95
CA LEU A 3 -30.59 -41.27 2.56
C LEU A 3 -31.83 -40.54 2.05
N LYS A 4 -32.27 -39.49 2.75
CA LYS A 4 -33.29 -38.57 2.24
C LYS A 4 -32.61 -37.48 1.42
N TYR A 5 -32.91 -37.50 0.13
CA TYR A 5 -32.52 -36.53 -0.88
C TYR A 5 -32.82 -35.11 -0.42
N VAL A 6 -31.79 -34.25 -0.39
CA VAL A 6 -31.97 -32.79 -0.41
C VAL A 6 -31.65 -32.35 -1.83
N THR A 7 -32.70 -31.91 -2.51
CA THR A 7 -32.74 -31.33 -3.85
C THR A 7 -31.75 -30.18 -4.01
N LEU A 8 -30.86 -30.28 -5.00
CA LEU A 8 -30.12 -29.14 -5.54
C LEU A 8 -31.07 -28.29 -6.39
N ALA A 9 -31.41 -27.08 -5.93
CA ALA A 9 -31.99 -26.07 -6.78
C ALA A 9 -30.86 -25.37 -7.54
N ALA A 10 -30.74 -25.63 -8.84
CA ALA A 10 -29.87 -24.88 -9.74
C ALA A 10 -30.52 -23.52 -10.03
N VAL A 11 -29.96 -22.44 -9.48
CA VAL A 11 -30.34 -21.08 -9.86
C VAL A 11 -29.53 -20.70 -11.10
N ALA A 12 -30.20 -20.69 -12.26
CA ALA A 12 -29.65 -20.11 -13.48
C ALA A 12 -29.70 -18.58 -13.38
N ALA A 13 -28.59 -17.96 -12.96
CA ALA A 13 -28.39 -16.52 -13.12
C ALA A 13 -27.76 -16.25 -14.49
N VAL A 14 -28.61 -15.91 -15.45
CA VAL A 14 -28.20 -15.21 -16.68
C VAL A 14 -27.94 -13.76 -16.29
N GLY A 15 -26.71 -13.27 -16.43
CA GLY A 15 -26.44 -11.85 -16.20
C GLY A 15 -24.96 -11.47 -16.13
N VAL A 16 -24.48 -10.97 -17.28
CA VAL A 16 -23.29 -10.11 -17.44
C VAL A 16 -21.93 -10.77 -17.16
N LEU A 17 -21.29 -11.25 -18.23
CA LEU A 17 -19.84 -11.40 -18.29
C LEU A 17 -19.19 -10.00 -18.22
N GLY A 18 -19.07 -9.46 -17.02
CA GLY A 18 -18.18 -8.34 -16.74
C GLY A 18 -16.75 -8.87 -16.81
N ASN A 19 -15.96 -8.27 -17.70
CA ASN A 19 -14.54 -8.60 -17.86
C ASN A 19 -13.81 -8.40 -16.51
N PRO A 20 -13.22 -9.44 -15.89
CA PRO A 20 -12.65 -9.34 -14.54
C PRO A 20 -11.42 -8.41 -14.46
N THR A 21 -10.87 -7.99 -15.60
CA THR A 21 -9.72 -7.09 -15.66
C THR A 21 -10.03 -5.63 -15.36
N SER A 22 -11.30 -5.22 -15.31
CA SER A 22 -11.64 -3.80 -15.11
C SER A 22 -11.61 -3.34 -13.64
N LEU A 23 -11.38 -4.24 -12.68
CA LEU A 23 -11.28 -3.91 -11.25
C LEU A 23 -9.84 -3.64 -10.76
N LEU A 24 -8.83 -3.85 -11.62
CA LEU A 24 -7.41 -3.70 -11.25
C LEU A 24 -6.85 -2.27 -11.42
N ASN A 25 -7.63 -1.33 -11.95
CA ASN A 25 -7.14 0.00 -12.33
C ASN A 25 -7.75 1.19 -11.57
N GLN A 26 -8.38 0.95 -10.42
CA GLN A 26 -8.63 2.04 -9.48
C GLN A 26 -7.39 2.17 -8.58
N ALA A 27 -6.32 2.76 -9.13
CA ALA A 27 -5.38 3.48 -8.30
C ALA A 27 -6.19 4.55 -7.58
N MET A 28 -6.55 4.29 -6.32
CA MET A 28 -7.19 5.28 -5.48
C MET A 28 -6.23 6.45 -5.42
N PRO A 29 -6.62 7.66 -5.85
CA PRO A 29 -5.74 8.79 -5.70
C PRO A 29 -5.66 9.10 -4.20
N SER A 30 -4.59 8.69 -3.50
CA SER A 30 -4.26 9.34 -2.23
C SER A 30 -3.75 10.72 -2.60
N GLN A 31 -4.63 11.69 -2.41
CA GLN A 31 -4.24 13.08 -2.32
C GLN A 31 -4.54 13.45 -0.88
N PRO A 32 -3.53 13.94 -0.13
CA PRO A 32 -3.81 14.47 1.19
C PRO A 32 -4.91 15.52 1.05
N LYS A 33 -5.89 15.48 1.94
CA LYS A 33 -7.12 16.29 1.86
C LYS A 33 -6.89 17.81 1.81
N ASP A 34 -5.66 18.28 2.01
CA ASP A 34 -5.26 19.69 1.96
C ASP A 34 -4.63 20.12 0.62
N GLY A 35 -4.41 19.21 -0.33
CA GLY A 35 -3.92 19.52 -1.68
C GLY A 35 -2.47 20.03 -1.76
N SER A 36 -1.72 20.06 -0.66
CA SER A 36 -0.35 20.60 -0.61
C SER A 36 0.73 19.55 -0.83
N TRP A 37 0.53 18.62 -1.76
CA TRP A 37 1.53 17.59 -2.08
C TRP A 37 2.58 18.14 -3.08
N PRO A 38 3.89 17.88 -2.89
CA PRO A 38 4.49 17.13 -1.79
C PRO A 38 4.63 17.99 -0.51
N PRO A 39 4.68 17.37 0.68
CA PRO A 39 4.89 18.07 1.94
C PRO A 39 6.16 18.94 1.91
N SER A 40 6.18 20.04 2.68
CA SER A 40 7.32 20.97 2.71
C SER A 40 8.66 20.29 3.05
N PHE A 41 8.64 19.26 3.90
CA PHE A 41 9.83 18.49 4.25
C PHE A 41 10.43 17.71 3.08
N CYS A 42 9.67 17.47 2.01
CA CYS A 42 10.16 16.86 0.80
C CYS A 42 11.02 17.82 -0.04
N ASN A 43 11.02 19.12 0.23
CA ASN A 43 11.90 20.10 -0.45
C ASN A 43 11.91 19.97 -1.99
N GLY A 44 10.76 19.63 -2.59
CA GLY A 44 10.61 19.48 -4.05
C GLY A 44 11.17 18.19 -4.66
N ILE A 45 11.67 17.23 -3.86
CA ILE A 45 11.99 15.87 -4.35
C ILE A 45 10.78 14.94 -4.24
N GLU A 46 10.87 13.80 -4.94
CA GLU A 46 9.85 12.76 -4.87
C GLU A 46 9.79 12.14 -3.45
N CYS A 47 8.58 11.95 -2.96
CA CYS A 47 8.30 11.37 -1.65
C CYS A 47 7.26 10.26 -1.78
N PRO A 48 7.32 9.21 -0.94
CA PRO A 48 6.25 8.22 -0.88
C PRO A 48 4.93 8.87 -0.47
N LYS A 49 3.88 8.66 -1.27
CA LYS A 49 2.53 9.20 -1.01
C LYS A 49 1.89 8.59 0.23
N TYR A 50 1.16 9.42 0.97
CA TYR A 50 0.40 9.00 2.13
C TYR A 50 -0.79 9.93 2.40
N ASP A 51 -1.80 9.37 3.06
CA ASP A 51 -2.87 10.12 3.70
C ASP A 51 -2.61 10.26 5.20
N VAL A 52 -3.03 11.38 5.80
CA VAL A 52 -3.02 11.53 7.27
C VAL A 52 -4.36 11.07 7.82
N GLU A 53 -4.36 9.96 8.54
CA GLU A 53 -5.57 9.41 9.17
C GLU A 53 -5.96 10.22 10.42
N LYS A 54 -4.97 10.54 11.25
CA LYS A 54 -5.16 11.23 12.53
C LYS A 54 -3.91 12.01 12.92
N LYS A 55 -4.11 13.19 13.53
CA LYS A 55 -3.08 13.95 14.24
C LYS A 55 -3.38 13.90 15.74
N GLY A 56 -2.33 13.79 16.55
CA GLY A 56 -2.40 13.84 18.01
C GLY A 56 -1.33 14.76 18.57
N ASP A 57 -1.18 14.77 19.89
CA ASP A 57 -0.20 15.61 20.56
C ASP A 57 1.22 15.11 20.30
N GLY A 58 1.89 15.75 19.34
CA GLY A 58 3.28 15.44 18.96
C GLY A 58 3.44 14.28 17.98
N PHE A 59 2.37 13.75 17.40
CA PHE A 59 2.44 12.66 16.42
C PHE A 59 1.35 12.74 15.35
N GLU A 60 1.53 11.97 14.29
CA GLU A 60 0.51 11.72 13.27
C GLU A 60 0.53 10.27 12.81
N ILE A 61 -0.63 9.79 12.39
CA ILE A 61 -0.83 8.47 11.79
C ILE A 61 -0.92 8.66 10.28
N ARG A 62 -0.01 8.01 9.55
CA ARG A 62 0.09 8.09 8.08
C ARG A 62 -0.24 6.73 7.46
N LEU A 63 -1.11 6.74 6.46
CA LEU A 63 -1.47 5.59 5.63
C LEU A 63 -0.72 5.72 4.31
N TYR A 64 0.34 4.95 4.12
CA TYR A 64 1.13 4.96 2.89
C TYR A 64 0.46 4.16 1.78
N GLU A 65 0.51 4.68 0.55
CA GLU A 65 0.13 3.89 -0.62
C GLU A 65 1.14 2.75 -0.86
N PRO A 66 0.69 1.62 -1.45
CA PRO A 66 1.61 0.62 -1.95
C PRO A 66 2.58 1.23 -2.97
N THR A 67 3.88 1.10 -2.71
CA THR A 67 4.95 1.53 -3.61
C THR A 67 6.16 0.62 -3.48
N LEU A 68 7.11 0.73 -4.41
CA LEU A 68 8.35 -0.03 -4.39
C LEU A 68 9.41 0.69 -3.55
N PHE A 69 10.15 -0.08 -2.76
CA PHE A 69 11.28 0.42 -1.97
C PHE A 69 12.53 -0.41 -2.31
N ALA A 70 13.66 0.26 -2.51
CA ALA A 70 14.95 -0.40 -2.44
C ALA A 70 15.27 -0.71 -0.97
N THR A 71 15.68 -1.94 -0.67
CA THR A 71 16.00 -2.37 0.69
C THR A 71 17.29 -3.17 0.71
N THR A 72 18.04 -3.06 1.81
CA THR A 72 19.26 -3.83 2.05
C THR A 72 19.33 -4.20 3.53
N GLU A 73 19.88 -5.37 3.84
CA GLU A 73 20.04 -5.86 5.21
C GLU A 73 21.51 -5.78 5.62
N VAL A 74 21.78 -5.15 6.76
CA VAL A 74 23.12 -5.06 7.35
C VAL A 74 23.06 -5.61 8.78
N LYS A 75 24.02 -6.45 9.16
CA LYS A 75 24.03 -7.19 10.44
C LYS A 75 25.29 -6.92 11.23
N GLY A 76 25.20 -7.06 12.56
CA GLY A 76 26.35 -7.07 13.47
C GLY A 76 27.01 -5.70 13.68
N MET A 77 26.30 -4.61 13.38
CA MET A 77 26.78 -3.23 13.53
C MET A 77 25.79 -2.43 14.37
N ASP A 78 26.24 -1.30 14.92
CA ASP A 78 25.33 -0.32 15.52
C ASP A 78 24.51 0.40 14.42
N MET A 79 23.42 1.06 14.85
CA MET A 79 22.47 1.67 13.92
C MET A 79 23.06 2.79 13.07
N GLU A 80 24.03 3.56 13.58
CA GLU A 80 24.63 4.66 12.85
C GLU A 80 25.54 4.12 11.74
N LEU A 81 26.41 3.18 12.08
CA LEU A 81 27.28 2.52 11.12
C LEU A 81 26.48 1.72 10.07
N ALA A 82 25.43 1.01 10.50
CA ALA A 82 24.56 0.26 9.61
C ALA A 82 23.86 1.19 8.60
N THR A 83 23.34 2.34 9.05
CA THR A 83 22.65 3.32 8.17
C THR A 83 23.62 3.90 7.14
N ARG A 84 24.83 4.28 7.58
CA ARG A 84 25.87 4.78 6.66
C ARG A 84 26.28 3.74 5.63
N THR A 85 26.43 2.48 6.05
CA THR A 85 26.82 1.38 5.16
C THR A 85 25.71 1.07 4.15
N GLY A 86 24.45 0.98 4.60
CA GLY A 86 23.32 0.71 3.72
C GLY A 86 23.16 1.76 2.62
N LYS A 87 23.36 3.04 2.92
CA LYS A 87 23.32 4.14 1.93
C LYS A 87 24.35 3.98 0.80
N VAL A 88 25.53 3.43 1.09
CA VAL A 88 26.56 3.21 0.07
C VAL A 88 26.13 2.09 -0.89
N LEU A 89 25.49 1.04 -0.35
CA LEU A 89 25.02 -0.10 -1.14
C LEU A 89 23.90 0.25 -2.13
N GLU A 90 23.15 1.33 -1.90
CA GLU A 90 22.12 1.82 -2.83
C GLU A 90 22.71 2.38 -4.14
N ASN A 91 23.99 2.80 -4.13
CA ASN A 91 24.64 3.46 -5.27
C ASN A 91 25.57 2.54 -6.07
N THR A 92 25.45 1.21 -5.91
CA THR A 92 26.26 0.19 -6.62
C THR A 92 25.34 -0.75 -7.39
#